data_AF-A0A379GGW0-F1
#
_entry.id   AF-A0A379GGW0-F1
#
_cell.length_a   1.000
_cell.length_b   1.000
_cell.length_c   1.000
_cell.angle_alpha   90.00
_cell.angle_beta   90.00
_cell.angle_gamma   90.00
#
_symmetry.space_group_name_H-M   'P 1'
#
loop_
_entity.id
_entity.type
_entity.pdbx_description
1 polymer ?
#
loop_
_entity_poly.entity_id
_entity_poly.type
_entity_poly.pdbx_seq_one_letter_code
_entity_poly.pdbx_strand_id
1 'polypeptide(L)'
;MITPLMLTGRSTDHLVTLSERHHLQFNATKAFLALQQQAAKAGFKLMPASSFRSFERQLAIWNGKFEGTRPVLDAESQPIDIQTLSEGQRCEAILKWSALPGASRHHWAQKLIFTILSVYLMGNHCN
;
A
#
# COMPACT_ATOMS: atom_id res chain seq x y z
N MET A 1 17.40 14.32 -6.24
CA MET A 1 16.25 14.67 -7.11
C MET A 1 15.48 13.39 -7.42
N ILE A 2 14.15 13.40 -7.38
CA ILE A 2 13.36 12.23 -7.79
C ILE A 2 13.40 12.09 -9.31
N THR A 3 13.58 10.87 -9.82
CA THR A 3 13.63 10.57 -11.24
C THR A 3 12.31 9.96 -11.75
N PRO A 4 12.04 9.96 -13.07
CA PRO A 4 10.89 9.26 -13.64
C PRO A 4 10.85 7.76 -13.32
N LEU A 5 12.01 7.09 -13.25
CA LEU A 5 12.09 5.67 -12.88
C LEU A 5 11.61 5.45 -11.43
N MET A 6 11.96 6.36 -10.52
CA MET A 6 11.45 6.34 -9.15
C MET A 6 9.94 6.59 -9.11
N LEU A 7 9.43 7.57 -9.86
CA LEU A 7 8.00 7.91 -9.89
C LEU A 7 7.12 6.79 -10.45
N THR A 8 7.67 5.98 -11.35
CA THR A 8 6.97 4.85 -11.98
C THR A 8 7.19 3.52 -11.26
N GLY A 9 7.96 3.51 -10.17
CA GLY A 9 8.24 2.31 -9.37
C GLY A 9 9.22 1.35 -10.01
N ARG A 10 10.02 1.83 -10.97
CA ARG A 10 11.08 1.10 -11.67
C ARG A 10 12.47 1.30 -11.04
N SER A 11 12.58 2.16 -10.03
CA SER A 11 13.79 2.33 -9.21
C SER A 11 13.40 2.51 -7.75
N THR A 12 14.24 1.95 -6.87
CA THR A 12 14.11 2.01 -5.43
C THR A 12 15.15 2.92 -4.78
N ASP A 13 15.96 3.65 -5.55
CA ASP A 13 17.12 4.37 -5.01
C ASP A 13 16.74 5.52 -4.06
N HIS A 14 15.47 5.92 -4.06
CA HIS A 14 14.91 6.93 -3.16
C HIS A 14 14.35 6.35 -1.85
N LEU A 15 14.40 5.02 -1.69
CA LEU A 15 13.76 4.33 -0.60
C LEU A 15 14.72 3.98 0.52
N VAL A 16 14.18 4.01 1.73
CA VAL A 16 14.76 3.47 2.95
C VAL A 16 14.00 2.20 3.30
N THR A 17 14.74 1.15 3.63
CA THR A 17 14.18 -0.11 4.10
C THR A 17 13.78 0.03 5.57
N LEU A 18 12.47 -0.08 5.84
CA LEU A 18 11.92 -0.11 7.19
C LEU A 18 11.89 -1.55 7.75
N SER A 19 11.62 -2.52 6.89
CA SER A 19 11.75 -3.96 7.15
C SER A 19 11.92 -4.72 5.85
N GLU A 20 12.13 -6.04 5.90
CA GLU A 20 12.27 -6.90 4.72
C GLU A 20 11.16 -6.72 3.66
N ARG A 21 9.96 -6.32 4.09
CA ARG A 21 8.78 -6.18 3.22
C ARG A 21 8.34 -4.74 3.00
N HIS A 22 8.93 -3.78 3.71
CA HIS A 22 8.44 -2.40 3.73
C HIS A 22 9.53 -1.39 3.46
N HIS A 23 9.27 -0.54 2.47
CA HIS A 23 10.15 0.52 2.03
C HIS A 23 9.40 1.83 1.92
N LEU A 24 10.06 2.92 2.33
CA LEU A 24 9.50 4.26 2.45
C LEU A 24 10.48 5.31 1.96
N GLN A 25 9.99 6.47 1.55
CA GLN A 25 10.85 7.65 1.42
C GLN A 25 11.50 8.01 2.77
N PHE A 26 12.66 8.64 2.74
CA PHE A 26 13.40 9.03 3.95
C PHE A 26 12.54 9.87 4.92
N ASN A 27 11.88 10.92 4.43
CA ASN A 27 11.04 11.78 5.26
C ASN A 27 9.79 11.05 5.78
N ALA A 28 9.20 10.17 4.97
CA ALA A 28 8.05 9.35 5.39
C ALA A 28 8.46 8.33 6.47
N THR A 29 9.69 7.78 6.37
CA THR A 29 10.26 6.89 7.39
C THR A 29 10.39 7.60 8.73
N LYS A 30 10.95 8.82 8.74
CA LYS A 30 11.05 9.63 9.96
C LYS A 30 9.70 9.89 10.60
N ALA A 31 8.71 10.32 9.80
CA ALA A 31 7.36 10.59 10.29
C ALA A 31 6.69 9.31 10.82
N PHE A 32 6.85 8.18 10.14
CA PHE A 32 6.29 6.91 10.57
C PHE A 32 6.90 6.42 11.88
N LEU A 33 8.22 6.49 12.04
CA LEU A 33 8.89 6.11 13.29
C LEU A 33 8.45 6.99 14.47
N ALA A 34 8.29 8.30 14.25
CA ALA A 34 7.75 9.20 15.26
C ALA A 34 6.30 8.82 15.65
N LEU A 35 5.46 8.50 14.66
CA LEU A 35 4.09 8.03 14.90
C LEU A 35 4.07 6.69 15.66
N GLN A 36 4.93 5.74 15.30
CA GLN A 36 5.07 4.46 16.02
C GLN A 36 5.46 4.68 17.47
N GLN A 37 6.38 5.60 17.76
CA GLN A 37 6.80 5.92 19.11
C GLN A 37 5.64 6.49 19.95
N GLN A 38 4.85 7.40 19.37
CA GLN A 38 3.70 7.98 20.05
C GLN A 38 2.58 6.95 20.25
N ALA A 39 2.34 6.08 19.26
CA ALA A 39 1.41 4.96 19.38
C ALA A 39 1.82 4.01 20.53
N ALA A 40 3.11 3.67 20.63
CA ALA A 40 3.61 2.81 21.70
C ALA A 40 3.42 3.42 23.09
N LYS A 41 3.64 4.73 23.25
CA LYS A 41 3.36 5.45 24.52
C LYS A 41 1.87 5.41 24.89
N ALA A 42 1.00 5.38 23.89
CA ALA A 42 -0.45 5.24 24.07
C ALA A 42 -0.93 3.78 24.18
N GLY A 43 -0.03 2.80 24.24
CA GLY A 43 -0.36 1.38 24.39
C GLY A 43 -0.74 0.65 23.09
N PHE A 44 -0.46 1.26 21.93
CA PHE A 44 -0.74 0.68 20.61
C PHE A 44 0.53 0.19 19.93
N LYS A 45 0.44 -0.98 19.28
CA LYS A 45 1.45 -1.45 18.33
C LYS A 45 1.06 -1.10 16.90
N LEU A 46 1.75 -0.14 16.32
CA LEU A 46 1.53 0.31 14.95
C LEU A 46 2.45 -0.43 13.97
N MET A 47 1.89 -1.08 12.95
CA MET A 47 2.65 -1.82 11.94
C MET A 47 2.28 -1.36 10.52
N PRO A 48 3.25 -1.31 9.59
CA PRO A 48 2.94 -1.07 8.18
C PRO A 48 2.11 -2.25 7.61
N ALA A 49 1.03 -1.93 6.90
CA ALA A 49 0.20 -2.89 6.19
C ALA A 49 0.57 -2.94 4.71
N SER A 50 0.85 -1.79 4.11
CA SER A 50 1.46 -1.67 2.78
C SER A 50 2.22 -0.36 2.64
N SER A 51 3.25 -0.37 1.80
CA SER A 51 4.20 0.73 1.62
C SER A 51 4.52 0.93 0.13
N PHE A 52 5.81 0.98 -0.25
CA PHE A 52 6.23 0.92 -1.64
C PHE A 52 5.67 -0.30 -2.40
N ARG A 53 5.40 -0.11 -3.69
CA ARG A 53 5.10 -1.17 -4.64
C ARG A 53 5.86 -0.91 -5.93
N SER A 54 6.60 -1.91 -6.42
CA SER A 54 7.30 -1.80 -7.71
C SER A 54 6.32 -1.76 -8.88
N PHE A 55 6.81 -1.35 -10.05
CA PHE A 55 6.07 -1.39 -11.30
C PHE A 55 5.53 -2.81 -11.57
N GLU A 56 6.39 -3.82 -11.45
CA GLU A 56 6.09 -5.23 -11.74
C GLU A 56 5.02 -5.75 -10.79
N ARG A 57 5.08 -5.38 -9.50
CA ARG A 57 4.05 -5.78 -8.54
C ARG A 57 2.71 -5.11 -8.84
N GLN A 58 2.69 -3.84 -9.24
CA GLN A 58 1.45 -3.17 -9.66
C GLN A 58 0.89 -3.78 -10.95
N LEU A 59 1.75 -4.12 -11.91
CA LEU A 59 1.40 -4.81 -13.15
C LEU A 59 0.76 -6.18 -12.87
N ALA A 60 1.36 -6.98 -11.98
CA ALA A 60 0.80 -8.28 -11.60
C ALA A 60 -0.58 -8.16 -10.92
N ILE A 61 -0.82 -7.09 -10.15
CA ILE A 61 -2.14 -6.82 -9.56
C ILE A 61 -3.14 -6.43 -10.64
N TRP A 62 -2.73 -5.54 -11.55
CA TRP A 62 -3.56 -5.07 -12.65
C TRP A 62 -3.97 -6.23 -13.56
N ASN A 63 -3.01 -7.00 -14.06
CA ASN A 63 -3.27 -8.14 -14.94
C ASN A 63 -4.14 -9.18 -14.26
N GLY A 64 -3.87 -9.52 -13.00
CA GLY A 64 -4.71 -10.47 -12.29
C GLY A 64 -6.16 -10.00 -12.13
N LYS A 65 -6.39 -8.69 -11.99
CA LYS A 65 -7.75 -8.13 -11.98
C LYS A 65 -8.40 -8.13 -13.37
N PHE A 66 -7.63 -7.88 -14.41
CA PHE A 66 -8.12 -7.86 -15.79
C PHE A 66 -8.47 -9.27 -16.29
N GLU A 67 -7.66 -10.27 -15.92
CA GLU A 67 -7.83 -11.69 -16.24
C GLU A 67 -8.84 -12.40 -15.32
N GLY A 68 -9.27 -11.76 -14.23
CA GLY A 68 -10.23 -12.33 -13.28
C GLY A 68 -9.64 -13.29 -12.25
N THR A 69 -8.32 -13.43 -12.20
CA THR A 69 -7.62 -14.19 -11.14
C THR A 69 -7.58 -13.45 -9.80
N ARG A 70 -7.99 -12.18 -9.79
CA ARG A 70 -8.18 -11.34 -8.60
C ARG A 70 -9.54 -10.65 -8.65
N PRO A 71 -10.24 -10.50 -7.51
CA PRO A 71 -11.54 -9.84 -7.48
C PRO A 71 -11.44 -8.38 -7.88
N VAL A 72 -12.42 -7.92 -8.65
CA VAL A 72 -12.72 -6.51 -8.90
C VAL A 72 -13.99 -6.19 -8.12
N LEU A 73 -14.02 -5.00 -7.50
CA LEU A 73 -15.11 -4.59 -6.63
C LEU A 73 -15.88 -3.45 -7.28
N ASP A 74 -17.19 -3.42 -7.07
CA ASP A 74 -18.03 -2.25 -7.38
C ASP A 74 -17.84 -1.11 -6.36
N ALA A 75 -18.70 -0.09 -6.41
CA ALA A 75 -18.61 1.06 -5.50
C ALA A 75 -19.02 0.70 -4.06
N GLU A 76 -19.83 -0.34 -3.91
CA GLU A 76 -20.36 -0.89 -2.65
C GLU A 76 -19.42 -1.96 -2.06
N SER A 77 -18.21 -2.08 -2.61
CA SER A 77 -17.18 -3.05 -2.22
C SER A 77 -17.60 -4.51 -2.39
N GLN A 78 -18.55 -4.80 -3.27
CA GLN A 78 -18.96 -6.16 -3.62
C GLN A 78 -18.20 -6.67 -4.85
N PRO A 79 -17.80 -7.97 -4.87
CA PRO A 79 -17.20 -8.56 -6.06
C PRO A 79 -18.14 -8.53 -7.25
N ILE A 80 -17.62 -8.14 -8.41
CA ILE A 80 -18.35 -8.18 -9.68
C ILE A 80 -17.78 -9.24 -10.62
N ASP A 81 -18.64 -9.85 -11.42
CA ASP A 81 -18.22 -10.74 -12.49
C ASP A 81 -17.76 -9.94 -13.71
N ILE A 82 -16.45 -9.79 -13.83
CA ILE A 82 -15.83 -9.03 -14.92
C ILE A 82 -16.01 -9.70 -16.29
N GLN A 83 -16.35 -10.99 -16.36
CA GLN A 83 -16.49 -11.69 -17.64
C GLN A 83 -17.66 -11.13 -18.46
N THR A 84 -18.66 -10.57 -17.77
CA THR A 84 -19.83 -9.90 -18.36
C THR A 84 -19.52 -8.51 -18.91
N LEU A 85 -18.37 -7.94 -18.59
CA LEU A 85 -17.98 -6.58 -18.97
C LEU A 85 -17.15 -6.57 -20.27
N SER A 86 -17.33 -5.53 -21.08
CA SER A 86 -16.38 -5.19 -22.15
C SER A 86 -15.01 -4.81 -21.59
N GLU A 87 -13.96 -4.88 -22.40
CA GLU A 87 -12.59 -4.55 -21.96
C GLU A 87 -12.48 -3.13 -21.38
N GLY A 88 -13.17 -2.16 -22.00
CA GLY A 88 -13.24 -0.78 -21.50
C GLY A 88 -13.88 -0.70 -20.11
N GLN A 89 -15.03 -1.35 -19.92
CA GLN A 89 -15.71 -1.40 -18.62
C GLN A 89 -14.88 -2.14 -17.56
N ARG A 90 -14.12 -3.18 -17.93
CA ARG A 90 -13.17 -3.84 -17.03
C ARG A 90 -12.10 -2.87 -16.57
N CYS A 91 -11.48 -2.13 -17.49
CA CYS A 91 -10.49 -1.11 -17.15
C CYS A 91 -11.07 -0.05 -16.19
N GLU A 92 -12.26 0.47 -16.47
CA GLU A 92 -12.94 1.43 -15.60
C GLU A 92 -13.21 0.86 -14.20
N ALA A 93 -13.72 -0.37 -14.12
CA ALA A 93 -14.00 -1.04 -12.84
C ALA A 93 -12.72 -1.27 -12.02
N ILE A 94 -11.61 -1.66 -12.67
CA ILE A 94 -10.31 -1.83 -12.01
C ILE A 94 -9.78 -0.48 -11.49
N LEU A 95 -9.88 0.58 -12.30
CA LEU A 95 -9.40 1.92 -11.96
C LEU A 95 -10.07 2.54 -10.74
N LYS A 96 -11.31 2.13 -10.40
CA LYS A 96 -11.99 2.58 -9.17
C LYS A 96 -11.17 2.32 -7.91
N TRP A 97 -10.49 1.18 -7.84
CA TRP A 97 -9.79 0.71 -6.64
C TRP A 97 -8.32 0.40 -6.86
N SER A 98 -7.81 0.49 -8.09
CA SER A 98 -6.43 0.15 -8.43
C SER A 98 -5.87 1.05 -9.52
N ALA A 99 -4.78 1.73 -9.21
CA ALA A 99 -4.08 2.55 -10.18
C ALA A 99 -3.44 1.71 -11.30
N LEU A 100 -3.27 2.31 -12.47
CA LEU A 100 -2.45 1.75 -13.54
C LEU A 100 -0.99 1.57 -13.08
N PRO A 101 -0.28 0.56 -13.60
CA PRO A 101 1.17 0.44 -13.41
C PRO A 101 1.89 1.70 -13.88
N GLY A 102 2.77 2.25 -13.04
CA GLY A 102 3.46 3.52 -13.30
C GLY A 102 2.69 4.77 -12.86
N ALA A 103 1.38 4.67 -12.59
CA ALA A 103 0.54 5.77 -12.11
C ALA A 103 0.12 5.61 -10.63
N SER A 104 0.60 4.57 -9.95
CA SER A 104 0.29 4.33 -8.54
C SER A 104 1.11 5.22 -7.61
N ARG A 105 0.46 5.92 -6.68
CA ARG A 105 1.15 6.68 -5.62
C ARG A 105 1.99 5.79 -4.68
N HIS A 106 1.74 4.47 -4.66
CA HIS A 106 2.61 3.52 -3.97
C HIS A 106 4.02 3.46 -4.57
N HIS A 107 4.22 3.85 -5.83
CA HIS A 107 5.55 3.94 -6.44
C HIS A 107 6.42 5.00 -5.77
N TRP A 108 5.81 6.08 -5.26
CA TRP A 108 6.57 7.19 -4.68
C TRP A 108 6.95 6.95 -3.22
N ALA A 109 6.32 5.95 -2.58
CA ALA A 109 6.48 5.58 -1.17
C ALA A 109 6.36 6.74 -0.16
N GLN A 110 5.59 7.78 -0.52
CA GLN A 110 5.18 8.86 0.38
C GLN A 110 3.89 8.52 1.15
N LYS A 111 3.07 7.62 0.60
CA LYS A 111 1.88 7.08 1.26
C LYS A 111 2.18 5.71 1.85
N LEU A 112 1.79 5.53 3.10
CA LEU A 112 1.82 4.26 3.83
C LEU A 112 0.40 3.96 4.31
N ILE A 113 -0.03 2.72 4.13
CA ILE A 113 -1.21 2.19 4.81
C ILE A 113 -0.69 1.39 5.99
N PHE A 114 -1.14 1.70 7.20
CA PHE A 114 -0.78 0.98 8.41
C PHE A 114 -2.01 0.28 9.01
N THR A 115 -1.74 -0.76 9.79
CA THR A 115 -2.73 -1.42 10.64
C THR A 115 -2.35 -1.17 12.08
N ILE A 116 -3.35 -0.92 12.92
CA ILE A 116 -3.19 -0.88 14.37
C ILE A 116 -3.46 -2.29 14.88
N LEU A 117 -2.45 -2.94 15.46
CA LEU A 117 -2.59 -4.27 16.04
C LEU A 117 -2.71 -4.15 17.56
N SER A 118 -3.95 -4.17 18.04
CA SER A 118 -4.37 -4.31 19.44
C SER A 118 -3.92 -3.22 20.44
N VAL A 119 -4.76 -3.05 21.46
CA VAL A 119 -4.45 -2.45 22.75
C VAL A 119 -4.15 -3.63 23.68
N TYR A 120 -2.89 -3.96 23.91
CA TYR A 120 -2.54 -4.71 25.11
C TYR A 120 -2.30 -3.68 26.20
N LEU A 121 -3.34 -3.43 27.01
CA LEU A 121 -3.16 -2.87 28.35
C LEU A 121 -2.33 -3.90 29.13
N MET A 122 -1.01 -3.87 29.00
CA MET A 122 -0.15 -4.39 30.05
C MET A 122 -0.30 -3.43 31.22
N GLY A 123 -1.30 -3.72 32.06
CA GLY A 123 -1.38 -3.21 33.41
C GLY A 123 -0.13 -3.64 34.16
N ASN A 124 0.91 -2.83 34.09
CA ASN A 124 1.97 -2.83 35.08
C ASN A 124 1.47 -2.05 36.29
N HIS A 125 0.63 -2.69 37.10
CA HIS A 125 0.66 -2.41 38.53
C HIS A 125 1.87 -3.14 39.10
N CYS A 126 2.84 -2.36 39.55
CA CYS A 126 3.90 -2.79 40.44
C CYS A 126 3.29 -3.45 41.69
N ASN A 127 3.64 -4.70 41.93
CA ASN A 127 4.38 -5.15 43.12
C ASN A 127 4.83 -6.60 42.94
#